data_AF-A0A2V5PHC2-F1
#
_entry.id   AF-A0A2V5PHC2-F1
#
_cell.length_a   1.000
_cell.length_b   1.000
_cell.length_c   1.000
_cell.angle_alpha   90.00
_cell.angle_beta   90.00
_cell.angle_gamma   90.00
#
_symmetry.space_group_name_H-M   'P 1'
#
loop_
_entity.id
_entity.type
_entity.pdbx_description
1 polymer ?
#
loop_
_entity_poly.entity_id
_entity_poly.type
_entity_poly.pdbx_seq_one_letter_code
_entity_poly.pdbx_strand_id
1 'polypeptide(L)' 'MSKTKNMATGKGFLGEIMVHKISHEVGIVETVIEAQAGWPPAVTVKLKDGSLKKGKLSDFREATAEQKKSFAP' A
#
# COMPACT_ATOMS: atom_id res chain seq x y z
N MET A 1 -6.17 15.36 9.65
CA MET A 1 -6.61 14.22 10.50
C MET A 1 -6.00 12.96 9.94
N SER A 2 -5.01 12.37 10.61
CA SER A 2 -4.36 11.13 10.16
C SER A 2 -5.40 10.01 10.11
N LYS A 3 -5.74 9.51 8.92
CA LYS A 3 -6.60 8.33 8.77
C LYS A 3 -6.00 7.21 9.62
N THR A 4 -6.74 6.69 10.59
CA THR A 4 -6.31 5.57 11.41
C THR A 4 -6.10 4.36 10.49
N LYS A 5 -4.84 4.02 10.23
CA LYS A 5 -4.45 2.91 9.37
C LYS A 5 -4.56 1.62 10.17
N ASN A 6 -5.36 0.69 9.69
CA ASN A 6 -5.52 -0.60 10.34
C ASN A 6 -4.96 -1.70 9.45
N MET A 7 -3.78 -2.22 9.83
CA MET A 7 -3.12 -3.29 9.08
C MET A 7 -3.89 -4.61 9.09
N ALA A 8 -4.73 -4.85 10.10
CA ALA A 8 -5.52 -6.07 10.19
C ALA A 8 -6.72 -6.05 9.22
N THR A 9 -7.23 -4.86 8.88
CA THR A 9 -8.42 -4.72 8.01
C THR A 9 -8.12 -4.08 6.65
N GLY A 10 -6.96 -3.45 6.45
CA GLY A 10 -6.64 -2.66 5.27
C GLY A 10 -7.24 -1.25 5.28
N LYS A 11 -8.05 -0.91 6.28
CA LYS A 11 -8.73 0.37 6.35
C LYS A 11 -7.73 1.53 6.49
N GLY A 12 -7.94 2.58 5.69
CA GLY A 12 -7.12 3.79 5.72
C GLY A 12 -5.87 3.75 4.82
N PHE A 13 -5.62 2.66 4.09
CA PHE A 13 -4.49 2.56 3.17
C PHE A 13 -4.80 3.03 1.73
N LEU A 14 -6.06 3.27 1.38
CA LEU A 14 -6.43 3.77 0.06
C LEU A 14 -5.81 5.16 -0.20
N GLY A 15 -5.04 5.28 -1.29
CA GLY A 15 -4.31 6.50 -1.67
C GLY A 15 -2.98 6.70 -0.93
N GLU A 16 -2.58 5.78 -0.04
CA GLU A 16 -1.29 5.86 0.62
C GLU A 16 -0.16 5.39 -0.29
N ILE A 17 1.01 6.02 -0.16
CA ILE A 17 2.23 5.55 -0.82
C ILE A 17 2.83 4.44 0.05
N MET A 18 2.88 3.24 -0.51
CA MET A 18 3.44 2.05 0.12
C MET A 18 4.64 1.52 -0.67
N VAL A 19 5.42 0.68 -0.01
CA VAL A 19 6.63 0.07 -0.58
C VAL A 19 6.56 -1.43 -0.41
N HIS A 20 6.80 -2.16 -1.50
CA HIS A 20 6.91 -3.62 -1.44
C HIS A 20 8.17 -4.01 -0.66
N LYS A 21 8.03 -4.84 0.38
CA LYS A 21 9.15 -5.17 1.27
C LYS A 21 10.27 -5.96 0.59
N ILE A 22 9.93 -6.80 -0.39
CA ILE A 22 10.90 -7.68 -1.07
C ILE A 22 11.54 -6.96 -2.26
N SER A 23 10.71 -6.33 -3.09
CA SER A 23 11.16 -5.71 -4.34
C SER A 23 11.57 -4.24 -4.19
N HIS A 24 11.31 -3.65 -3.03
CA HIS A 24 11.55 -2.23 -2.71
C HIS A 24 10.86 -1.22 -3.64
N GLU A 25 9.92 -1.66 -4.48
CA GLU A 25 9.18 -0.77 -5.35
C GLU A 25 8.21 0.10 -4.57
N VAL A 26 8.14 1.38 -4.94
CA VAL A 26 7.29 2.39 -4.33
C VAL A 26 6.08 2.63 -5.23
N GLY A 27 4.88 2.67 -4.65
CA GLY A 27 3.67 2.98 -5.39
C GLY A 27 2.53 3.48 -4.52
N ILE A 28 1.46 3.96 -5.16
CA ILE A 28 0.24 4.42 -4.50
C ILE A 28 -0.76 3.27 -4.45
N VAL A 29 -1.35 3.03 -3.28
CA VAL A 29 -2.45 2.09 -3.13
C VAL A 29 -3.68 2.62 -3.87
N GLU A 30 -4.01 1.98 -4.98
CA GLU A 30 -5.18 2.32 -5.81
C GLU A 30 -6.44 1.59 -5.30
N THR A 31 -6.27 0.38 -4.77
CA THR A 31 -7.38 -0.44 -4.26
C THR A 31 -6.99 -1.13 -2.97
N VAL A 32 -7.92 -1.19 -2.02
CA VAL A 32 -7.81 -2.00 -0.81
C VAL A 32 -8.96 -3.01 -0.81
N ILE A 33 -8.62 -4.28 -0.66
CA ILE A 33 -9.54 -5.36 -0.37
C ILE A 33 -9.46 -5.59 1.14
N GLU A 34 -10.53 -5.24 1.84
CA GLU A 34 -10.60 -5.40 3.28
C GLU A 34 -10.53 -6.88 3.68
N ALA A 35 -10.00 -7.13 4.87
CA ALA A 35 -9.94 -8.49 5.42
C ALA A 35 -11.37 -9.01 5.64
N GLN A 36 -11.69 -10.18 5.09
CA GLN A 36 -13.01 -10.79 5.24
C GLN A 36 -12.87 -12.24 5.71
N ALA A 37 -13.61 -12.60 6.76
CA ALA A 37 -13.81 -13.98 7.25
C ALA A 37 -12.54 -14.88 7.19
N GLY A 38 -11.46 -14.46 7.86
CA GLY A 38 -10.21 -15.23 7.96
C GLY A 38 -9.17 -14.99 6.86
N TRP A 39 -9.49 -14.18 5.84
CA TRP A 39 -8.52 -13.79 4.80
C TRP A 39 -7.79 -12.49 5.16
N PRO A 40 -6.46 -12.44 4.99
CA PRO A 40 -5.70 -11.21 5.21
C PRO A 40 -6.09 -10.14 4.19
N PRO A 41 -6.04 -8.85 4.57
CA PRO A 41 -6.36 -7.77 3.65
C PRO A 41 -5.34 -7.73 2.50
N ALA A 42 -5.83 -7.44 1.30
CA ALA A 42 -5.00 -7.31 0.11
C ALA A 42 -5.06 -5.88 -0.42
N VAL A 43 -3.96 -5.42 -1.01
CA VAL A 43 -3.88 -4.11 -1.62
C VAL A 43 -3.34 -4.22 -3.03
N THR A 44 -3.82 -3.33 -3.89
CA THR A 44 -3.26 -3.09 -5.22
C THR A 44 -2.53 -1.77 -5.18
N VAL A 45 -1.22 -1.84 -5.40
CA VAL A 45 -0.31 -0.70 -5.42
C VAL A 45 0.06 -0.40 -6.87
N LYS A 46 -0.20 0.81 -7.32
CA LYS A 46 0.20 1.33 -8.61
C LYS A 46 1.59 1.94 -8.51
N LEU A 47 2.53 1.35 -9.24
CA LEU A 47 3.90 1.79 -9.31
C LEU A 47 4.05 3.01 -10.23
N LYS A 48 5.22 3.65 -10.18
CA LYS A 48 5.51 4.87 -10.94
C LYS A 48 5.59 4.61 -12.45
N ASP A 49 5.99 3.40 -12.82
CA ASP A 49 6.00 2.92 -14.21
C ASP A 49 4.59 2.58 -14.75
N GLY A 50 3.56 2.65 -13.91
CA GLY A 50 2.18 2.35 -14.29
C GLY A 50 1.76 0.90 -14.03
N SER A 51 2.69 0.01 -13.66
CA SER A 51 2.35 -1.36 -13.27
C SER A 51 1.49 -1.41 -12.02
N LEU A 52 0.53 -2.35 -12.01
CA LEU A 52 -0.32 -2.63 -10.86
C LEU A 52 0.20 -3.88 -10.15
N LYS A 53 0.56 -3.71 -8.88
CA LYS A 53 1.06 -4.79 -8.03
C LYS A 53 0.04 -5.13 -6.96
N LYS A 54 -0.57 -6.30 -7.07
CA LYS A 54 -1.50 -6.84 -6.07
C LYS A 54 -0.75 -7.74 -5.10
N GLY A 55 -0.96 -7.55 -3.81
CA GLY A 55 -0.39 -8.42 -2.78
C GLY A 55 -1.12 -8.28 -1.45
N LYS A 56 -0.67 -9.01 -0.43
CA LYS A 56 -1.22 -8.86 0.93
C LYS A 56 -0.67 -7.58 1.52
N LEU A 57 -1.47 -6.88 2.33
CA LEU A 57 -1.01 -5.65 2.99
C LEU A 57 0.27 -5.88 3.81
N SER A 58 0.44 -7.06 4.40
CA SER A 58 1.64 -7.45 5.16
C SER A 58 2.93 -7.50 4.34
N ASP A 59 2.85 -7.71 3.02
CA ASP A 59 4.00 -7.69 2.11
C ASP A 59 4.46 -6.25 1.78
N PHE A 60 3.64 -5.26 2.14
CA PHE A 60 3.95 -3.86 1.96
C PHE A 60 4.25 -3.18 3.29
N ARG A 61 5.04 -2.11 3.23
CA ARG A 61 5.26 -1.18 4.35
C ARG A 61 4.91 0.23 3.92
N GLU A 62 4.66 1.10 4.88
CA GLU A 62 4.53 2.53 4.59
C GLU A 62 5.85 3.09 4.02
N ALA A 63 5.72 3.88 2.95
CA ALA A 63 6.87 4.57 2.38
C ALA A 63 7.43 5.60 3.36
N THR A 64 8.75 5.72 3.43
CA THR A 64 9.40 6.80 4.19
C THR A 64 9.14 8.15 3.52
N ALA A 65 9.31 9.24 4.25
CA ALA A 65 9.15 10.59 3.69
C ALA A 65 10.00 10.81 2.42
N GLU A 66 11.19 10.21 2.37
CA GLU A 66 12.11 10.27 1.23
C GLU A 66 11.58 9.49 0.01
N GLN A 67 11.03 8.29 0.24
CA GLN A 67 10.38 7.48 -0.81
C GLN A 67 9.09 8.13 -1.33
N LYS A 68 8.31 8.76 -0.43
CA LYS A 68 7.14 9.55 -0.82
C LYS A 68 7.52 10.72 -1.71
N LYS A 69 8.63 11.41 -1.41
CA LYS A 69 9.18 12.48 -2.26
C LYS A 69 9.70 11.97 -3.61
N SER A 70 10.26 10.76 -3.67
CA SER A 70 10.72 10.16 -4.93
C SER A 70 9.56 9.73 -5.84
N PHE A 71 8.41 9.39 -5.24
CA PHE A 71 7.19 9.06 -5.97
C PHE A 71 6.39 10.31 -6.37
N ALA A 72 6.32 11.33 -5.50
CA ALA A 72 5.72 12.61 -5.84
C ALA A 72 6.54 13.28 -6.98
N PRO A 73 5.87 13.87 -8.00
CA PRO A 73 6.53 14.64 -9.05
C PRO A 73 7.17 15.92 -8.49
#